data_AF-A0A530R775-F1
#
_entry.id   AF-A0A530R775-F1
#
_cell.length_a   1.000
_cell.length_b   1.000
_cell.length_c   1.000
_cell.angle_alpha   90.00
_cell.angle_beta   90.00
_cell.angle_gamma   90.00
#
_symmetry.space_group_name_H-M   'P 1'
#
loop_
_entity.id
_entity.type
_entity.pdbx_description
1 polymer ?
#
loop_
_entity_poly.entity_id
_entity_poly.type
_entity_poly.pdbx_seq_one_letter_code
_entity_poly.pdbx_strand_id
1 'polypeptide(L)' 'MNMTYKAVQRVLRKAGIVISKKGEVHRINFFSGLENTAYYTTSLQEALDRGLAMARGAGRLQASAVAKSAETGRPT' A
#
# COMPACT_ATOMS: atom_id res chain seq x y z
N MET A 1 -11.49 -21.24 1.77
CA MET A 1 -10.02 -21.05 1.79
C MET A 1 -9.66 -20.35 3.09
N ASN A 2 -8.80 -20.94 3.93
CA ASN A 2 -8.37 -20.28 5.17
C ASN A 2 -7.37 -19.17 4.82
N MET A 3 -7.74 -17.91 5.08
CA MET A 3 -6.92 -16.75 4.79
C MET A 3 -5.77 -16.69 5.79
N THR A 4 -4.54 -16.92 5.33
CA THR A 4 -3.35 -16.91 6.19
C THR A 4 -2.61 -15.58 6.07
N TYR A 5 -1.95 -15.17 7.16
CA TYR A 5 -1.08 -13.98 7.16
C TYR A 5 -0.05 -14.00 6.01
N LYS A 6 0.57 -15.16 5.75
CA LYS A 6 1.53 -15.31 4.63
C LYS A 6 0.89 -15.08 3.27
N ALA A 7 -0.34 -15.54 3.06
CA ALA A 7 -1.06 -15.31 1.81
C ALA A 7 -1.35 -13.81 1.61
N VAL A 8 -1.86 -13.13 2.66
CA VAL A 8 -2.13 -11.69 2.65
C VAL A 8 -0.86 -10.90 2.40
N GLN A 9 0.22 -11.20 3.12
CA GLN A 9 1.51 -10.53 2.96
C GLN A 9 2.03 -10.61 1.53
N ARG A 10 1.92 -11.79 0.89
CA ARG A 10 2.37 -11.98 -0.49
C ARG A 10 1.54 -11.16 -1.48
N VAL A 11 0.22 -11.08 -1.28
CA VAL A 11 -0.66 -10.27 -2.13
C VAL A 11 -0.36 -8.79 -1.97
N LEU A 12 -0.27 -8.29 -0.74
CA LEU A 12 0.01 -6.88 -0.47
C LEU A 12 1.39 -6.45 -0.98
N ARG A 13 2.43 -7.27 -0.80
CA ARG A 13 3.77 -6.95 -1.30
C ARG A 13 3.84 -6.85 -2.82
N LYS A 14 3.11 -7.70 -3.54
CA LYS A 14 2.98 -7.59 -5.01
C LYS A 14 2.32 -6.27 -5.43
N ALA A 15 1.48 -5.70 -4.57
CA ALA A 15 0.82 -4.42 -4.80
C ALA A 15 1.62 -3.20 -4.25
N GLY A 16 2.86 -3.39 -3.78
CA GLY A 16 3.69 -2.31 -3.21
C GLY A 16 3.35 -1.92 -1.77
N ILE A 17 2.56 -2.75 -1.07
CA ILE A 17 2.13 -2.54 0.31
C ILE A 17 2.84 -3.54 1.22
N VAL A 18 3.37 -3.03 2.33
CA VAL A 18 4.00 -3.82 3.38
C VAL A 18 2.98 -4.07 4.48
N ILE A 19 2.93 -5.29 5.00
CA ILE A 19 2.20 -5.65 6.22
C ILE A 19 3.20 -6.12 7.29
N SER A 20 3.04 -5.63 8.52
CA SER A 20 3.71 -6.13 9.71
C SER A 20 2.69 -6.47 10.80
N LYS A 21 3.08 -7.31 11.77
CA LYS A 21 2.23 -7.71 12.90
C LYS A 21 2.95 -7.34 14.20
N LYS A 22 2.25 -6.67 15.12
CA LYS A 22 2.69 -6.39 16.48
C LYS A 22 1.59 -6.84 17.44
N GLY A 23 1.83 -7.94 18.16
CA GLY A 23 0.77 -8.58 18.96
C GLY A 23 -0.38 -9.03 18.05
N GLU A 24 -1.60 -8.61 18.36
CA GLU A 24 -2.80 -8.90 17.56
C GLU A 24 -3.07 -7.89 16.45
N VAL A 25 -2.31 -6.79 16.42
CA VAL A 25 -2.52 -5.71 15.45
C VAL A 25 -1.66 -5.91 14.22
N HIS A 26 -2.29 -5.85 13.06
CA HIS A 26 -1.69 -5.74 11.75
C HIS A 26 -1.53 -4.28 11.36
N ARG A 27 -0.34 -3.92 10.88
CA ARG A 27 -0.03 -2.61 10.32
C ARG A 27 0.23 -2.79 8.83
N ILE A 28 -0.50 -2.07 7.98
CA ILE A 28 -0.25 -2.00 6.55
C ILE A 28 0.23 -0.59 6.16
N ASN A 29 1.16 -0.49 5.22
CA ASN A 29 1.65 0.80 4.73
C ASN A 29 2.27 0.67 3.33
N PHE A 30 2.50 1.80 2.66
CA PHE A 30 3.36 1.85 1.48
C PHE A 30 4.78 1.40 1.80
N PHE A 31 5.47 0.87 0.80
CA PHE A 31 6.92 0.72 0.88
C PHE A 31 7.56 2.09 1.17
N SER A 32 8.40 2.19 2.20
CA SER A 32 8.91 3.46 2.76
C SER A 32 7.85 4.49 3.23
N GLY A 33 6.60 4.06 3.47
CA GLY A 33 5.54 4.94 3.94
C GLY A 33 5.80 5.50 5.34
N LEU A 34 5.41 6.76 5.54
CA LEU A 34 5.44 7.44 6.84
C LEU A 34 4.44 6.82 7.82
N GLU A 35 4.61 7.05 9.12
CA GLU A 35 3.73 6.46 10.12
C GLU A 35 2.27 6.91 10.01
N ASN A 36 2.03 8.16 9.60
CA ASN A 36 0.69 8.72 9.39
C ASN A 36 -0.05 8.14 8.18
N THR A 37 0.63 7.45 7.26
CA THR A 37 0.00 6.74 6.13
C THR A 37 -0.28 5.28 6.45
N ALA A 38 0.12 4.81 7.63
CA ALA A 38 -0.11 3.45 8.06
C ALA A 38 -1.56 3.24 8.50
N TYR A 39 -2.08 2.06 8.20
CA TYR A 39 -3.40 1.62 8.68
C TYR A 39 -3.24 0.43 9.61
N TYR A 40 -3.98 0.44 10.71
CA TYR A 40 -3.90 -0.56 11.77
C TYR A 40 -5.26 -1.27 11.90
N THR A 41 -5.23 -2.60 11.95
CA THR A 41 -6.42 -3.44 12.12
C THR A 41 -6.04 -4.76 12.77
N THR A 42 -6.97 -5.41 13.46
CA THR A 42 -6.80 -6.77 13.98
C THR A 42 -7.28 -7.85 13.01
N SER A 43 -7.93 -7.44 11.90
CA SER A 43 -8.48 -8.37 10.90
C SER A 43 -7.56 -8.50 9.69
N LEU A 44 -7.21 -9.75 9.35
CA LEU A 44 -6.49 -10.05 8.11
C LEU A 44 -7.29 -9.66 6.86
N GLN A 45 -8.61 -9.84 6.88
CA GLN A 45 -9.48 -9.49 5.77
C GLN A 45 -9.43 -7.98 5.51
N GLU A 46 -9.61 -7.20 6.57
CA GLU A 46 -9.56 -5.74 6.47
C GLU A 46 -8.18 -5.23 6.05
N ALA A 47 -7.10 -5.85 6.55
CA ALA A 47 -5.74 -5.53 6.13
C ALA A 47 -5.54 -5.76 4.63
N LEU A 48 -6.13 -6.82 4.07
CA LEU A 48 -6.08 -7.08 2.64
C LEU A 48 -6.87 -6.04 1.84
N ASP A 49 -8.14 -5.83 2.19
CA ASP A 49 -9.03 -4.90 1.46
C ASP A 49 -8.49 -3.47 1.47
N ARG A 50 -8.10 -2.98 2.65
CA ARG A 50 -7.53 -1.64 2.79
C ARG A 50 -6.19 -1.53 2.09
N GLY A 51 -5.33 -2.54 2.17
CA GLY A 51 -4.03 -2.52 1.49
C GLY A 51 -4.18 -2.48 -0.03
N LEU A 52 -5.11 -3.25 -0.60
CA LEU A 52 -5.39 -3.19 -2.03
C LEU A 52 -5.97 -1.83 -2.45
N ALA A 53 -6.83 -1.23 -1.62
CA ALA A 53 -7.35 0.12 -1.86
C ALA A 53 -6.22 1.17 -1.83
N MET A 54 -5.29 1.08 -0.87
CA MET A 54 -4.11 1.94 -0.78
C MET A 54 -3.25 1.84 -2.04
N ALA A 55 -2.97 0.62 -2.53
CA ALA A 55 -2.19 0.40 -3.74
C ALA A 55 -2.84 1.02 -4.99
N ARG A 56 -4.17 0.88 -5.12
CA ARG A 56 -4.95 1.50 -6.23
C ARG A 56 -4.92 3.03 -6.18
N GLY A 57 -4.98 3.62 -4.97
CA GLY A 57 -4.85 5.06 -4.78
C GLY A 57 -3.45 5.58 -5.11
N ALA A 58 -2.40 4.88 -4.67
CA ALA A 58 -1.02 5.25 -4.95
C ALA A 58 -0.65 5.14 -6.42
N GLY A 59 -1.15 4.14 -7.15
CA GLY A 59 -0.96 4.06 -8.60
C GLY A 59 -1.54 5.27 -9.33
N ARG A 60 -2.67 5.80 -8.86
CA ARG A 60 -3.28 7.03 -9.39
C ARG A 60 -2.44 8.27 -9.07
N LEU A 61 -1.93 8.37 -7.83
CA LEU A 61 -1.07 9.48 -7.41
C LEU A 61 0.30 9.45 -8.12
N GLN A 62 0.90 8.27 -8.32
CA GLN A 62 2.12 8.12 -9.12
C GLN A 62 1.89 8.44 -10.60
N ALA A 63 0.78 7.98 -11.20
CA ALA A 63 0.41 8.32 -12.57
C ALA A 63 0.21 9.84 -12.75
N SER A 64 -0.42 10.51 -11.78
CA SER A 64 -0.55 11.97 -11.78
C SER A 64 0.77 12.70 -11.55
N ALA A 65 1.66 12.18 -10.70
CA ALA A 65 2.97 12.76 -10.45
C ALA A 65 3.93 12.63 -11.65
N VAL A 66 3.94 11.47 -12.34
CA VAL A 66 4.74 11.28 -13.55
C VAL A 66 4.22 12.12 -14.71
N ALA A 67 2.90 12.26 -14.85
CA ALA A 67 2.31 13.15 -15.85
C ALA A 67 2.72 14.61 -15.62
N LYS A 68 2.69 15.08 -14.37
CA LYS A 68 3.08 16.45 -14.01
C LYS A 68 4.58 16.73 -14.19
N SER A 69 5.45 15.75 -13.95
CA SER A 69 6.90 15.89 -14.20
C SER A 69 7.28 15.83 -15.68
N ALA A 70 6.43 15.26 -16.55
CA ALA A 70 6.68 15.23 -17.99
C ALA A 70 6.37 16.56 -18.69
N GLU A 71 5.64 17.47 -18.05
CA GLU A 71 5.26 18.78 -18.63
C GLU A 71 6.30 19.90 -18.38
N THR A 72 7.29 19.71 -17.51
CA THR A 72 8.29 20.75 -17.16
C THR A 72 9.61 20.66 -17.93
N GLY A 73 9.70 19.86 -18.99
CA GLY A 73 10.92 19.66 -19.78
C GLY A 73 10.82 20.08 -21.24
N ARG A 74 10.77 21.39 -21.54
CA ARG A 74 11.30 21.91 -22.82
C ARG A 74 12.06 23.23 -22.59
N PRO A 75 13.36 23.29 -22.89
CA PRO A 75 14.12 24.52 -22.94
C PRO A 75 13.86 25.23 -24.29
N THR A 76 13.66 26.53 -24.25
CA THR A 76 13.90 27.45 -25.38
C THR A 76 14.65 28.64 -24.86
#